data_AF-A0A442GTQ7-F1
#
_entry.id   AF-A0A442GTQ7-F1
#
_cell.length_a   1.000
_cell.length_b   1.000
_cell.length_c   1.000
_cell.angle_alpha   90.00
_cell.angle_beta   90.00
_cell.angle_gamma   90.00
#
_symmetry.space_group_name_H-M   'P 1'
#
loop_
_entity.id
_entity.type
_entity.pdbx_description
1 polymer ?
#
loop_
_entity_poly.entity_id
_entity_poly.type
_entity_poly.pdbx_seq_one_letter_code
_entity_poly.pdbx_strand_id
1 'polypeptide(L)'
;MAKNDQQESYEKTLAANHGRMMDLVKFAEAKNAALLTFCSVWMGTIIGILRSTDEPPMGYRTAFLVALPLLAVAAVVTLTSFLPRLLHHLLPERKEADNLLYFGHIASLGIDDFGPAARQRYYPSEGQAVTDEYLDDLAVQVAVQARIADRKFKTFNAAGRLVLVSFICMSVPPVVWAVQVVWEAGLNWMPFTR
;
A
#
# COMPACT_ATOMS: atom_id res chain seq x y z
N MET A 1 -22.40 15.66 -34.43
CA MET A 1 -22.69 14.35 -33.81
C MET A 1 -21.38 13.62 -33.52
N ALA A 2 -20.65 13.11 -34.52
CA ALA A 2 -19.43 12.30 -34.31
C ALA A 2 -18.33 12.90 -33.39
N LYS A 3 -18.06 14.22 -33.45
CA LYS A 3 -17.07 14.88 -32.56
C LYS A 3 -17.51 14.88 -31.09
N ASN A 4 -18.82 14.99 -30.85
CA ASN A 4 -19.40 14.98 -29.51
C ASN A 4 -19.32 13.57 -28.91
N ASP A 5 -19.61 12.56 -29.74
CA ASP A 5 -19.57 11.15 -29.35
C ASP A 5 -18.14 10.71 -28.97
N GLN A 6 -17.12 11.23 -29.68
CA GLN A 6 -15.72 10.99 -29.34
C GLN A 6 -15.31 11.65 -28.01
N GLN A 7 -15.73 12.89 -27.77
CA GLN A 7 -15.47 13.60 -26.53
C GLN A 7 -16.11 12.91 -25.33
N GLU A 8 -17.37 12.47 -25.47
CA GLU A 8 -18.09 11.72 -24.45
C GLU A 8 -17.45 10.35 -24.17
N SER A 9 -17.00 9.65 -25.22
CA SER A 9 -16.29 8.37 -25.05
C SER A 9 -14.95 8.52 -24.31
N TYR A 10 -14.20 9.58 -24.63
CA TYR A 10 -12.94 9.88 -23.95
C TYR A 10 -13.16 10.25 -22.48
N GLU A 11 -14.14 11.13 -22.21
CA GLU A 11 -14.53 11.50 -20.84
C GLU A 11 -14.90 10.28 -20.00
N LYS A 12 -15.77 9.41 -20.52
CA LYS A 12 -16.17 8.17 -19.82
C LYS A 12 -14.98 7.29 -19.47
N THR A 13 -14.02 7.17 -20.39
CA THR A 13 -12.81 6.38 -20.16
C THR A 13 -11.95 6.98 -19.07
N LEU A 14 -11.81 8.31 -19.04
CA LEU A 14 -11.01 9.02 -18.06
C LEU A 14 -11.67 9.02 -16.67
N ALA A 15 -12.99 9.21 -16.61
CA ALA A 15 -13.78 9.12 -15.38
C ALA A 15 -13.75 7.69 -14.79
N ALA A 16 -13.87 6.66 -15.65
CA ALA A 16 -13.70 5.27 -15.23
C ALA A 16 -12.27 5.01 -14.70
N ASN A 17 -11.24 5.57 -15.33
CA ASN A 17 -9.87 5.50 -14.82
C ASN A 17 -9.74 6.16 -13.44
N HIS A 18 -10.35 7.33 -13.26
CA HIS A 18 -10.35 8.03 -11.98
C HIS A 18 -10.95 7.17 -10.87
N GLY A 19 -12.12 6.58 -11.10
CA GLY A 19 -12.74 5.64 -10.16
C GLY A 19 -11.83 4.44 -9.83
N ARG A 20 -11.23 3.82 -10.86
CA ARG A 20 -10.29 2.70 -10.67
C ARG A 20 -9.06 3.08 -9.84
N MET A 21 -8.48 4.26 -10.06
CA MET A 21 -7.31 4.70 -9.30
C MET A 21 -7.66 4.96 -7.83
N MET A 22 -8.81 5.56 -7.56
CA MET A 22 -9.32 5.73 -6.20
C MET A 22 -9.49 4.37 -5.50
N ASP A 23 -10.05 3.38 -6.18
CA ASP A 23 -10.22 2.04 -5.61
C ASP A 23 -8.88 1.34 -5.35
N LEU A 24 -7.89 1.50 -6.23
CA LEU A 24 -6.54 1.00 -6.00
C LEU A 24 -5.87 1.65 -4.78
N VAL A 25 -6.09 2.95 -4.56
CA VAL A 25 -5.60 3.64 -3.35
C VAL A 25 -6.22 3.01 -2.10
N LYS A 26 -7.54 2.86 -2.05
CA LYS A 26 -8.25 2.23 -0.92
C LYS A 26 -7.79 0.79 -0.68
N PHE A 27 -7.59 0.03 -1.75
CA PHE A 27 -7.10 -1.34 -1.65
C PHE A 27 -5.67 -1.42 -1.12
N ALA A 28 -4.79 -0.51 -1.56
CA ALA A 28 -3.43 -0.42 -1.05
C ALA A 28 -3.40 -0.01 0.44
N GLU A 29 -4.33 0.83 0.89
CA GLU A 29 -4.50 1.17 2.30
C GLU A 29 -4.96 -0.02 3.14
N ALA A 30 -5.98 -0.74 2.67
CA ALA A 30 -6.45 -1.95 3.32
C ALA A 30 -5.33 -3.00 3.47
N LYS A 31 -4.50 -3.19 2.44
CA LYS A 31 -3.34 -4.09 2.48
C LYS A 31 -2.30 -3.68 3.53
N ASN A 32 -1.94 -2.40 3.59
CA ASN A 32 -0.99 -1.90 4.59
C ASN A 32 -1.56 -2.00 6.01
N ALA A 33 -2.85 -1.75 6.20
CA ALA A 33 -3.53 -1.90 7.49
C ALA A 33 -3.53 -3.36 7.95
N ALA A 34 -3.89 -4.29 7.06
CA ALA A 34 -3.84 -5.72 7.33
C ALA A 34 -2.43 -6.18 7.70
N LEU A 35 -1.41 -5.73 6.96
CA LEU A 35 -0.01 -6.08 7.24
C LEU A 35 0.48 -5.51 8.58
N LEU A 36 0.06 -4.29 8.94
CA LEU A 36 0.36 -3.70 10.25
C LEU A 36 -0.28 -4.50 11.39
N THR A 37 -1.57 -4.84 11.28
CA THR A 37 -2.25 -5.70 12.27
C THR A 37 -1.56 -7.04 12.40
N PHE A 38 -1.19 -7.66 11.27
CA PHE A 38 -0.45 -8.91 11.26
C PHE A 38 0.88 -8.79 12.00
N CYS A 39 1.68 -7.75 11.73
CA CYS A 39 2.93 -7.51 12.45
C CYS A 39 2.68 -7.33 13.95
N SER A 40 1.70 -6.53 14.35
CA SER A 40 1.36 -6.28 15.76
C SER A 40 1.00 -7.55 16.52
N VAL A 41 0.17 -8.42 15.93
CA VAL A 41 -0.20 -9.70 16.52
C VAL A 41 1.05 -10.57 16.73
N TRP A 42 1.87 -10.76 15.70
CA TRP A 42 3.06 -11.60 15.79
C TRP A 42 4.13 -11.06 16.73
N MET A 43 4.33 -9.74 16.76
CA MET A 43 5.21 -9.12 17.76
C MET A 43 4.69 -9.38 19.18
N GLY A 44 3.39 -9.20 19.43
CA GLY A 44 2.77 -9.49 20.73
C GLY A 44 2.94 -10.95 21.14
N THR A 45 2.71 -11.88 20.22
CA THR A 45 2.91 -13.33 20.44
C THR A 45 4.37 -13.64 20.76
N ILE A 46 5.33 -13.14 19.97
CA ILE A 46 6.76 -13.38 20.19
C ILE A 46 7.21 -12.81 21.53
N ILE A 47 6.79 -11.58 21.87
CA ILE A 47 7.10 -10.96 23.17
C ILE A 47 6.51 -11.79 24.32
N GLY A 48 5.28 -12.29 24.16
CA GLY A 48 4.64 -13.17 25.15
C GLY A 48 5.45 -14.44 25.39
N ILE A 49 5.89 -15.11 24.33
CA ILE A 49 6.73 -16.32 24.42
C ILE A 49 8.12 -15.99 24.99
N LEU A 50 8.75 -14.88 24.61
CA LEU A 50 10.07 -14.51 25.14
C LEU A 50 10.04 -14.11 26.62
N ARG A 51 8.86 -13.75 27.15
CA ARG A 51 8.67 -13.40 28.57
C ARG A 51 8.23 -14.59 29.44
N SER A 52 7.87 -15.73 28.85
CA SER A 52 7.58 -16.93 29.65
C SER A 52 8.83 -17.42 30.36
N THR A 53 8.65 -18.06 31.52
CA THR A 53 9.73 -18.69 32.30
C THR A 53 10.34 -19.90 31.59
N ASP A 54 9.56 -20.56 30.74
CA ASP A 54 10.02 -21.73 29.99
C ASP A 54 10.83 -21.29 28.78
N GLU A 55 11.96 -21.96 28.57
CA GLU A 55 12.78 -21.73 27.38
C GLU A 55 12.09 -22.34 26.15
N PRO A 56 11.90 -21.57 25.07
CA PRO A 56 11.24 -22.09 23.89
C PRO A 56 12.08 -23.24 23.27
N PRO A 57 11.43 -24.33 22.84
CA PRO A 57 12.12 -25.53 22.38
C PRO A 57 12.98 -25.25 21.14
N MET A 58 13.84 -26.19 20.76
CA MET A 58 14.59 -26.17 19.47
C MET A 58 15.45 -24.91 19.24
N GLY A 59 15.75 -24.09 20.26
CA GLY A 59 16.52 -22.85 20.09
C GLY A 59 15.73 -21.70 19.45
N TYR A 60 14.39 -21.73 19.50
CA TYR A 60 13.52 -20.67 18.95
C TYR A 60 13.81 -19.27 19.53
N ARG A 61 14.43 -19.18 20.71
CA ARG A 61 14.78 -17.91 21.35
C ARG A 61 15.61 -17.01 20.43
N THR A 62 16.62 -17.55 19.77
CA THR A 62 17.48 -16.80 18.85
C THR A 62 16.71 -16.36 17.60
N ALA A 63 15.88 -17.26 17.05
CA ALA A 63 15.04 -16.94 15.89
C ALA A 63 14.06 -15.81 16.20
N PHE A 64 13.44 -15.81 17.38
CA PHE A 64 12.56 -14.75 17.85
C PHE A 64 13.27 -13.41 18.05
N LEU A 65 14.49 -13.41 18.59
CA LEU A 65 15.28 -12.19 18.76
C LEU A 65 15.67 -11.54 17.41
N VAL A 66 15.76 -12.32 16.34
CA VAL A 66 16.00 -11.82 14.97
C VAL A 66 14.69 -11.42 14.28
N ALA A 67 13.63 -12.21 14.45
CA ALA A 67 12.32 -11.95 13.84
C ALA A 67 11.67 -10.67 14.37
N LEU A 68 11.76 -10.42 15.68
CA LEU A 68 11.10 -9.28 16.33
C LEU A 68 11.51 -7.91 15.74
N PRO A 69 12.81 -7.57 15.57
CA PRO A 69 13.20 -6.30 14.94
C PRO A 69 12.80 -6.24 13.46
N LEU A 70 12.78 -7.36 12.72
CA LEU A 70 12.32 -7.37 11.33
C LEU A 70 10.83 -7.03 11.22
N LEU A 71 10.00 -7.61 12.10
CA LEU A 71 8.57 -7.27 12.17
C LEU A 71 8.35 -5.83 12.62
N ALA A 72 9.15 -5.32 13.55
CA ALA A 72 9.07 -3.93 14.00
C ALA A 72 9.41 -2.96 12.86
N VAL A 73 10.48 -3.22 12.09
CA VAL A 73 10.82 -2.41 10.91
C VAL A 73 9.71 -2.50 9.85
N ALA A 74 9.16 -3.70 9.61
CA ALA A 74 8.03 -3.86 8.69
C ALA A 74 6.81 -3.04 9.11
N ALA A 75 6.47 -3.03 10.41
CA ALA A 75 5.38 -2.23 10.96
C ALA A 75 5.63 -0.72 10.83
N VAL A 76 6.87 -0.26 11.05
CA VAL A 76 7.24 1.15 10.82
C VAL A 76 7.09 1.51 9.34
N VAL A 77 7.55 0.63 8.43
CA VAL A 77 7.40 0.85 6.98
C VAL A 77 5.92 0.95 6.60
N THR A 78 5.04 0.06 7.07
CA THR A 78 3.59 0.15 6.78
C THR A 78 2.96 1.41 7.36
N LEU A 79 3.39 1.86 8.55
CA LEU A 79 2.96 3.16 9.12
C LEU A 79 3.32 4.33 8.21
N THR A 80 4.50 4.33 7.58
CA THR A 80 4.86 5.40 6.62
C THR A 80 3.94 5.47 5.39
N SER A 81 3.21 4.40 5.07
CA SER A 81 2.22 4.41 3.96
C SER A 81 0.97 5.24 4.27
N PHE A 82 0.67 5.42 5.57
CA PHE A 82 -0.43 6.25 6.07
C PHE A 82 -0.02 7.70 6.31
N LEU A 83 1.28 7.96 6.47
CA LEU A 83 1.75 9.32 6.66
C LEU A 83 1.41 10.18 5.41
N PRO A 84 0.75 11.33 5.61
CA PRO A 84 0.56 12.30 4.56
C PRO A 84 1.92 12.92 4.23
N ARG A 85 2.69 12.29 3.33
CA ARG A 85 3.83 12.98 2.72
C ARG A 85 3.27 14.07 1.83
N LEU A 86 3.63 15.32 2.15
CA LEU A 86 3.43 16.53 1.36
C LEU A 86 3.60 16.22 -0.14
N LEU A 87 2.50 15.93 -0.83
CA LEU A 87 2.48 15.89 -2.29
C LEU A 87 2.64 17.30 -2.88
N HIS A 88 2.70 18.33 -2.02
CA HIS A 88 2.99 19.73 -2.35
C HIS A 88 4.29 19.99 -3.11
N HIS A 89 5.22 19.05 -3.24
CA HIS A 89 6.51 19.30 -3.91
C HIS A 89 6.73 18.53 -5.22
N LEU A 90 5.81 17.65 -5.63
CA LEU A 90 6.06 16.70 -6.72
C LEU A 90 5.23 16.92 -7.99
N LEU A 91 4.35 17.91 -8.00
CA LEU A 91 3.92 18.54 -9.23
C LEU A 91 4.43 19.99 -9.19
N PRO A 92 5.08 20.49 -10.25
CA PRO A 92 5.26 21.92 -10.41
C PRO A 92 3.90 22.58 -10.21
N GLU A 93 3.86 23.73 -9.53
CA GLU A 93 2.73 24.65 -9.62
C GLU A 93 2.53 24.98 -11.11
N ARG A 94 1.79 24.14 -11.85
CA ARG A 94 0.95 24.64 -12.93
C ARG A 94 0.12 25.69 -12.22
N LYS A 95 0.09 26.94 -12.68
CA LYS A 95 -0.82 27.97 -12.16
C LYS A 95 -2.20 27.31 -12.08
N GLU A 96 -2.58 26.80 -10.92
CA GLU A 96 -3.78 26.01 -10.75
C GLU A 96 -4.89 27.06 -10.78
N ALA A 97 -5.45 27.27 -11.97
CA ALA A 97 -6.81 27.76 -12.03
C ALA A 97 -7.63 26.72 -11.24
N ASP A 98 -8.27 27.14 -10.15
CA ASP A 98 -8.94 26.33 -9.14
C ASP A 98 -9.47 24.99 -9.72
N ASN A 99 -8.73 23.89 -9.50
CA ASN A 99 -9.21 22.57 -9.89
C ASN A 99 -10.37 22.19 -8.96
N LEU A 100 -11.59 22.46 -9.41
CA LEU A 100 -12.83 22.26 -8.64
C LEU A 100 -13.24 20.78 -8.54
N LEU A 101 -12.45 19.84 -9.08
CA LEU A 101 -12.61 18.42 -8.76
C LEU A 101 -11.84 18.05 -7.50
N TYR A 102 -10.77 18.80 -7.15
CA TYR A 102 -9.91 18.48 -6.02
C TYR A 102 -10.54 18.93 -4.71
N PHE A 103 -10.68 18.00 -3.76
CA PHE A 103 -11.35 18.26 -2.48
C PHE A 103 -10.75 19.44 -1.71
N GLY A 104 -9.45 19.69 -1.82
CA GLY A 104 -8.80 20.82 -1.13
C GLY A 104 -9.26 22.17 -1.65
N HIS A 105 -9.43 22.32 -2.96
CA HIS A 105 -9.96 23.55 -3.57
C HIS A 105 -11.46 23.70 -3.32
N ILE A 106 -12.22 22.61 -3.38
CA ILE A 106 -13.64 22.63 -3.01
C ILE A 106 -13.80 23.08 -1.56
N ALA A 107 -12.97 22.57 -0.64
CA ALA A 107 -13.01 22.92 0.78
C ALA A 107 -12.57 24.37 1.07
N SER A 108 -11.81 25.01 0.16
CA SER A 108 -11.47 26.43 0.28
C SER A 108 -12.57 27.38 -0.20
N LEU A 109 -13.59 26.88 -0.88
CA LEU A 109 -14.75 27.65 -1.33
C LEU A 109 -15.86 27.67 -0.27
N GLY A 110 -16.67 28.73 -0.28
CA GLY A 110 -17.93 28.73 0.47
C GLY A 110 -18.91 27.69 -0.09
N ILE A 111 -19.78 27.15 0.77
CA ILE A 111 -20.80 26.15 0.38
C ILE A 111 -21.66 26.64 -0.78
N ASP A 112 -22.01 27.93 -0.77
CA ASP A 112 -22.85 28.57 -1.79
C ASP A 112 -22.07 28.91 -3.08
N ASP A 113 -20.73 28.94 -3.03
CA ASP A 113 -19.87 29.38 -4.12
C ASP A 113 -19.45 28.23 -5.06
N PHE A 114 -19.45 26.99 -4.57
CA PHE A 114 -19.00 25.84 -5.36
C PHE A 114 -19.87 25.60 -6.60
N GLY A 115 -21.20 25.59 -6.46
CA GLY A 115 -22.12 25.32 -7.56
C GLY A 115 -21.96 26.31 -8.73
N PRO A 116 -21.98 27.63 -8.47
CA PRO A 116 -21.69 28.66 -9.47
C PRO A 116 -20.31 28.51 -10.11
N ALA A 117 -19.25 28.31 -9.30
CA ALA A 117 -17.88 28.18 -9.81
C ALA A 117 -17.71 26.93 -10.69
N ALA A 118 -18.26 25.79 -10.28
CA ALA A 118 -18.22 24.55 -11.04
C ALA A 118 -18.99 24.68 -12.36
N ARG A 119 -20.15 25.34 -12.36
CA ARG A 119 -20.88 25.64 -13.59
C ARG A 119 -20.09 26.57 -14.49
N GLN A 120 -19.49 27.62 -13.96
CA GLN A 120 -18.71 28.56 -14.76
C GLN A 120 -17.52 27.88 -15.45
N ARG A 121 -16.86 26.94 -14.77
CA ARG A 121 -15.65 26.26 -15.28
C ARG A 121 -15.94 25.04 -16.16
N TYR A 122 -16.96 24.25 -15.83
CA TYR A 122 -17.17 22.93 -16.44
C TYR A 122 -18.42 22.84 -17.32
N TYR A 123 -19.27 23.88 -17.38
CA TYR A 123 -20.42 23.85 -18.27
C TYR A 123 -19.97 23.99 -19.73
N PRO A 124 -20.26 23.01 -20.60
CA PRO A 124 -19.76 23.01 -21.98
C PRO A 124 -20.44 24.09 -22.82
N SER A 125 -19.70 24.61 -23.81
CA SER A 125 -20.24 25.53 -24.82
C SER A 125 -21.11 24.78 -25.84
N GLU A 126 -21.95 25.51 -26.60
CA GLU A 126 -22.80 24.89 -27.62
C GLU A 126 -21.99 24.03 -28.61
N GLY A 127 -22.43 22.79 -28.80
CA GLY A 127 -21.77 21.83 -29.70
C GLY A 127 -20.59 21.04 -29.09
N GLN A 128 -20.29 21.22 -27.80
CA GLN A 128 -19.36 20.40 -27.03
C GLN A 128 -20.11 19.59 -25.96
N ALA A 129 -19.61 18.39 -25.65
CA ALA A 129 -20.14 17.54 -24.58
C ALA A 129 -19.48 17.86 -23.23
N VAL A 130 -18.21 18.30 -23.28
CA VAL A 130 -17.32 18.47 -22.13
C VAL A 130 -16.37 19.64 -22.39
N THR A 131 -15.90 20.28 -21.32
CA THR A 131 -14.86 21.31 -21.39
C THR A 131 -13.47 20.68 -21.34
N ASP A 132 -12.50 21.34 -21.99
CA ASP A 132 -11.11 20.90 -21.94
C ASP A 132 -10.55 21.03 -20.51
N GLU A 133 -10.99 22.04 -19.76
CA GLU A 133 -10.63 22.25 -18.36
C GLU A 133 -11.06 21.07 -17.47
N TYR A 134 -12.27 20.54 -17.68
CA TYR A 134 -12.75 19.36 -16.95
C TYR A 134 -11.89 18.13 -17.25
N LEU A 135 -11.57 17.89 -18.52
CA LEU A 135 -10.73 16.76 -18.93
C LEU A 135 -9.30 16.88 -18.38
N ASP A 136 -8.71 18.08 -18.41
CA ASP A 136 -7.39 18.36 -17.85
C ASP A 136 -7.38 18.13 -16.33
N ASP A 137 -8.35 18.68 -15.60
CA ASP A 137 -8.46 18.52 -14.15
C ASP A 137 -8.67 17.05 -13.77
N LEU A 138 -9.49 16.31 -14.53
CA LEU A 138 -9.72 14.89 -14.32
C LEU A 138 -8.45 14.06 -14.59
N ALA A 139 -7.70 14.38 -15.65
CA ALA A 139 -6.42 13.72 -15.96
C ALA A 139 -5.38 13.94 -14.86
N VAL A 140 -5.29 15.15 -14.31
CA VAL A 140 -4.43 15.45 -13.16
C VAL A 140 -4.82 14.56 -11.97
N GLN A 141 -6.12 14.42 -11.67
CA GLN A 141 -6.56 13.57 -10.58
C GLN A 141 -6.22 12.09 -10.78
N VAL A 142 -6.43 11.56 -11.98
CA VAL A 142 -6.03 10.18 -12.34
C VAL A 142 -4.54 10.00 -12.08
N ALA A 143 -3.70 10.92 -12.56
CA ALA A 143 -2.25 10.84 -12.40
C ALA A 143 -1.82 10.92 -10.92
N VAL A 144 -2.40 11.85 -10.15
CA VAL A 144 -2.12 11.99 -8.71
C VAL A 144 -2.50 10.73 -7.94
N GLN A 145 -3.71 10.21 -8.16
CA GLN A 145 -4.17 8.99 -7.49
C GLN A 145 -3.33 7.77 -7.88
N ALA A 146 -2.96 7.63 -9.16
CA ALA A 146 -2.06 6.56 -9.60
C ALA A 146 -0.70 6.60 -8.88
N ARG A 147 -0.11 7.80 -8.71
CA ARG A 147 1.15 7.98 -7.95
C ARG A 147 0.99 7.63 -6.47
N ILE A 148 -0.14 7.97 -5.87
CA ILE A 148 -0.45 7.60 -4.48
C ILE A 148 -0.55 6.07 -4.35
N ALA A 149 -1.30 5.43 -5.24
CA ALA A 149 -1.47 3.98 -5.26
C ALA A 149 -0.13 3.26 -5.42
N ASP A 150 0.67 3.62 -6.43
CA ASP A 150 1.99 3.03 -6.69
C ASP A 150 2.91 3.12 -5.46
N ARG A 151 2.97 4.29 -4.81
CA ARG A 151 3.76 4.49 -3.59
C ARG A 151 3.30 3.57 -2.46
N LYS A 152 1.99 3.44 -2.24
CA LYS A 152 1.44 2.58 -1.19
C LYS A 152 1.70 1.10 -1.48
N PHE A 153 1.64 0.68 -2.75
CA PHE A 153 2.02 -0.68 -3.16
C PHE A 153 3.51 -0.96 -2.98
N LYS A 154 4.40 -0.03 -3.32
CA LYS A 154 5.84 -0.16 -3.08
C LYS A 154 6.14 -0.33 -1.59
N THR A 155 5.48 0.45 -0.75
CA THR A 155 5.62 0.38 0.71
C THR A 155 5.13 -0.98 1.25
N PHE A 156 3.96 -1.44 0.79
CA PHE A 156 3.43 -2.76 1.10
C PHE A 156 4.39 -3.88 0.69
N ASN A 157 4.93 -3.83 -0.53
CA ASN A 157 5.85 -4.85 -1.03
C ASN A 157 7.17 -4.86 -0.23
N ALA A 158 7.70 -3.70 0.13
CA ALA A 158 8.90 -3.60 0.96
C ALA A 158 8.67 -4.20 2.36
N ALA A 159 7.59 -3.82 3.03
CA ALA A 159 7.23 -4.38 4.34
C ALA A 159 6.94 -5.90 4.25
N GLY A 160 6.23 -6.34 3.20
CA GLY A 160 5.92 -7.75 2.98
C GLY A 160 7.17 -8.62 2.82
N ARG A 161 8.22 -8.11 2.17
CA ARG A 161 9.53 -8.81 2.10
C ARG A 161 10.17 -8.95 3.48
N LEU A 162 10.13 -7.91 4.32
CA LEU A 162 10.66 -7.99 5.68
C LEU A 162 9.90 -9.01 6.54
N VAL A 163 8.57 -9.04 6.43
CA VAL A 163 7.74 -10.07 7.09
C VAL A 163 8.12 -11.46 6.59
N LEU A 164 8.27 -11.65 5.27
CA LEU A 164 8.68 -12.94 4.71
C LEU A 164 10.04 -13.39 5.26
N VAL A 165 11.04 -12.51 5.31
CA VAL A 165 12.36 -12.80 5.88
C VAL A 165 12.24 -13.18 7.36
N SER A 166 11.41 -12.47 8.14
CA SER A 166 11.15 -12.81 9.54
C SER A 166 10.62 -14.24 9.70
N PHE A 167 9.68 -14.66 8.86
CA PHE A 167 9.10 -16.00 8.92
C PHE A 167 10.09 -17.07 8.46
N ILE A 168 10.95 -16.76 7.49
CA ILE A 168 12.07 -17.64 7.11
C ILE A 168 13.02 -17.83 8.30
N CYS A 169 13.38 -16.76 9.02
CA CYS A 169 14.20 -16.89 10.23
C CYS A 169 13.54 -17.76 11.30
N MET A 170 12.21 -17.66 11.46
CA MET A 170 11.45 -18.49 12.40
C MET A 170 11.33 -19.95 11.97
N SER A 171 11.48 -20.29 10.69
CA SER A 171 11.43 -21.67 10.21
C SER A 171 12.79 -22.39 10.27
N VAL A 172 13.89 -21.67 10.51
CA VAL A 172 15.24 -22.29 10.62
C VAL A 172 15.33 -23.32 11.75
N PRO A 173 14.92 -23.04 13.01
CA PRO A 173 15.05 -24.00 14.11
C PRO A 173 14.45 -25.39 13.85
N PRO A 174 13.19 -25.55 13.39
CA PRO A 174 12.61 -26.87 13.13
C PRO A 174 13.27 -27.57 11.94
N VAL A 175 13.75 -26.83 10.93
CA VAL A 175 14.48 -27.40 9.78
C VAL A 175 15.82 -27.97 10.23
N VAL A 176 16.58 -27.22 11.03
CA VAL A 176 17.86 -27.69 11.59
C VAL A 176 17.62 -28.93 12.45
N TRP A 177 16.61 -28.91 13.31
CA TRP A 177 16.24 -30.06 14.13
C TRP A 177 15.89 -31.30 13.28
N ALA A 178 15.07 -31.14 12.24
CA ALA A 178 14.69 -32.25 11.35
C ALA A 178 15.91 -32.84 10.62
N VAL A 179 16.83 -31.99 10.14
CA VAL A 179 18.08 -32.43 9.50
C VAL A 179 18.95 -33.21 10.48
N GLN A 180 19.08 -32.73 11.73
CA GLN A 180 19.84 -33.42 12.78
C GLN A 180 19.25 -34.81 13.07
N VAL A 181 17.93 -34.90 13.23
CA VAL A 181 17.25 -36.19 13.50
C VAL A 181 17.44 -37.17 12.34
N VAL A 182 17.29 -36.73 11.09
CA VAL A 182 17.50 -37.59 9.91
C VAL A 182 18.96 -38.03 9.81
N TRP A 183 19.91 -37.13 10.10
CA TRP A 183 21.34 -37.42 10.08
C TRP A 183 21.72 -38.47 11.13
N GLU A 184 21.25 -38.32 12.37
CA GLU A 184 21.47 -39.27 13.46
C GLU A 184 20.83 -40.63 13.16
N ALA A 185 19.62 -40.64 12.60
CA ALA A 185 18.97 -41.87 12.15
C ALA A 185 19.79 -42.55 11.04
N GLY A 186 20.30 -41.81 10.05
CA GLY A 186 21.12 -42.36 8.98
C GLY A 186 22.46 -42.94 9.47
N LEU A 187 23.11 -42.29 10.43
CA LEU A 187 24.34 -42.80 11.07
C LEU A 187 24.09 -44.11 11.83
N ASN A 188 22.96 -44.22 12.54
CA ASN A 188 22.61 -45.44 13.28
C ASN A 188 22.25 -46.63 12.38
N TRP A 189 21.92 -46.39 11.10
CA TRP A 189 21.57 -47.43 10.12
C TRP A 189 22.75 -47.95 9.31
N MET A 190 23.95 -47.36 9.43
CA MET A 190 25.18 -47.91 8.86
C MET A 190 25.86 -48.82 9.90
N PRO A 191 25.61 -50.14 9.90
CA PRO A 191 26.36 -51.03 10.77
C PRO A 191 27.83 -50.95 10.36
N PHE A 192 28.69 -50.61 11.32
CA PHE A 192 30.12 -50.86 11.22
C PHE A 192 30.30 -52.35 10.91
N THR A 193 30.56 -52.68 9.65
CA THR A 193 31.14 -53.96 9.26
C THR A 193 32.52 -54.04 9.91
N ARG A 194 32.59 -54.67 11.08
CA ARG A 194 33.82 -55.21 11.66
C ARG A 194 34.11 -56.57 11.05
#